data_AF-A0A377JWV7-F1
#
_entry.id   AF-A0A377JWV7-F1
#
_cell.length_a   1.000
_cell.length_b   1.000
_cell.length_c   1.000
_cell.angle_alpha   90.00
_cell.angle_beta   90.00
_cell.angle_gamma   90.00
#
_symmetry.space_group_name_H-M   'P 1'
#
loop_
_entity.id
_entity.type
_entity.pdbx_description
1 polymer ?
#
loop_
_entity_poly.entity_id
_entity_poly.type
_entity_poly.pdbx_seq_one_letter_code
_entity_poly.pdbx_strand_id
1 'polypeptide(L)'
;MKVGMMTLKILLTGATGFVGTNFVLQLRDKYSITALVRKSSNTSKIESLCKIYYYESVDSLLQLFQKEYFDGVVHLATTYSISQAPQNLKNL
;
A
#
# COMPACT_ATOMS: atom_id res chain seq x y z
N MET A 1 22.87 -17.10 19.81
CA MET A 1 21.43 -16.91 19.49
C MET A 1 21.33 -15.83 18.43
N LYS A 2 20.83 -16.13 17.22
CA LYS A 2 20.41 -15.06 16.30
C LYS A 2 19.08 -14.55 16.84
N VAL A 3 19.06 -13.32 17.35
CA VAL A 3 17.79 -12.61 17.57
C VAL A 3 17.13 -12.56 16.20
N GLY A 4 16.04 -13.30 16.01
CA GLY A 4 15.29 -13.24 14.77
C GLY A 4 14.86 -11.80 14.54
N MET A 5 15.34 -11.17 13.47
CA MET A 5 14.87 -9.83 13.09
C MET A 5 13.37 -9.93 12.89
N MET A 6 12.59 -9.24 13.74
CA MET A 6 11.15 -9.15 13.55
C MET A 6 10.88 -8.44 12.23
N THR A 7 10.06 -9.07 11.38
CA THR A 7 9.62 -8.47 10.11
C THR A 7 8.74 -7.27 10.42
N LEU A 8 9.16 -6.07 9.98
CA LEU A 8 8.40 -4.84 10.19
C LEU A 8 7.03 -4.93 9.50
N LYS A 9 5.97 -4.61 10.23
CA LYS A 9 4.59 -4.49 9.77
C LYS A 9 4.34 -3.11 9.20
N ILE A 10 3.88 -3.05 7.95
CA ILE A 10 3.61 -1.78 7.27
C ILE A 10 2.17 -1.71 6.79
N LEU A 11 1.60 -0.50 6.87
CA LEU A 11 0.37 -0.14 6.17
C LEU A 11 0.73 0.56 4.85
N LEU A 12 0.28 0.02 3.73
CA LEU A 12 0.56 0.53 2.39
C LEU A 12 -0.71 1.12 1.75
N THR A 13 -0.71 2.41 1.44
CA THR A 13 -1.77 3.02 0.61
C THR A 13 -1.36 3.04 -0.86
N GLY A 14 -2.33 3.02 -1.78
CA GLY A 14 -2.04 3.04 -3.22
C GLY A 14 -1.47 1.72 -3.75
N ALA A 15 -1.66 0.61 -3.03
CA ALA A 15 -1.07 -0.69 -3.33
C ALA A 15 -1.43 -1.26 -4.72
N THR A 16 -2.58 -0.86 -5.29
CA THR A 16 -3.04 -1.32 -6.61
C THR A 16 -2.56 -0.45 -7.78
N GLY A 17 -1.90 0.69 -7.49
CA GLY A 17 -1.27 1.53 -8.50
C GLY A 17 0.07 0.98 -8.98
N PHE A 18 0.65 1.59 -10.02
CA PHE A 18 1.91 1.13 -10.64
C PHE A 18 3.05 0.97 -9.61
N VAL A 19 3.30 2.00 -8.80
CA VAL A 19 4.37 1.96 -7.78
C VAL A 19 4.00 0.99 -6.66
N GLY A 20 2.76 1.03 -6.17
CA GLY A 20 2.32 0.18 -5.06
C GLY A 20 2.34 -1.31 -5.38
N THR A 21 1.95 -1.70 -6.61
CA THR A 21 2.00 -3.12 -7.01
C THR A 21 3.43 -3.63 -7.06
N ASN A 22 4.36 -2.85 -7.65
CA ASN A 22 5.77 -3.20 -7.68
C ASN A 22 6.39 -3.23 -6.27
N PHE A 23 5.96 -2.33 -5.38
CA PHE A 23 6.37 -2.35 -3.98
C PHE A 23 6.02 -3.70 -3.33
N VAL A 24 4.77 -4.16 -3.47
CA VAL A 24 4.34 -5.45 -2.91
C VAL A 24 5.14 -6.61 -3.52
N LEU A 25 5.28 -6.65 -4.84
CA LEU A 25 5.98 -7.73 -5.54
C LEU A 25 7.44 -7.87 -5.09
N GLN A 26 8.14 -6.76 -4.88
CA GLN A 26 9.58 -6.76 -4.59
C GLN A 26 9.92 -6.83 -3.11
N LEU A 27 9.02 -6.37 -2.22
CA LEU A 27 9.35 -6.17 -0.80
C LEU A 27 8.50 -7.02 0.17
N ARG A 28 7.57 -7.85 -0.33
CA ARG A 28 6.77 -8.78 0.48
C ARG A 28 7.56 -9.74 1.37
N ASP A 29 8.77 -10.13 0.95
CA ASP A 29 9.62 -11.03 1.74
C ASP A 29 10.40 -10.29 2.85
N LYS A 30 10.40 -8.95 2.81
CA LYS A 30 11.08 -8.08 3.79
C LYS A 30 10.12 -7.46 4.81
N TYR A 31 8.84 -7.32 4.47
CA TYR A 31 7.84 -6.65 5.29
C TYR A 31 6.54 -7.44 5.38
N SER A 32 5.86 -7.35 6.53
CA SER A 32 4.48 -7.82 6.65
C SER A 32 3.56 -6.71 6.18
N ILE A 33 3.08 -6.82 4.93
CA ILE A 33 2.33 -5.75 4.26
C ILE A 33 0.83 -5.91 4.48
N THR A 34 0.18 -4.85 4.95
CA THR A 34 -1.27 -4.65 4.85
C THR A 34 -1.55 -3.55 3.84
N ALA A 35 -2.23 -3.90 2.74
CA ALA A 35 -2.64 -2.97 1.69
C ALA A 35 -3.99 -2.33 2.03
N LEU A 36 -3.99 -1.01 2.23
CA LEU A 36 -5.19 -0.19 2.36
C LEU A 36 -5.69 0.20 0.96
N VAL A 37 -6.82 -0.38 0.54
CA VAL A 37 -7.38 -0.20 -0.81
C VAL A 37 -8.82 0.31 -0.74
N ARG A 38 -9.30 0.96 -1.80
CA ARG A 38 -10.73 1.33 -1.92
C ARG A 38 -11.53 0.10 -2.31
N LYS A 39 -12.81 0.00 -1.91
CA LYS A 39 -13.73 -1.09 -2.33
C LYS A 39 -13.80 -1.33 -3.84
N SER A 40 -13.63 -0.28 -4.64
CA SER A 40 -13.63 -0.36 -6.11
C SER A 40 -12.29 -0.75 -6.74
N SER A 41 -11.24 -0.97 -5.94
CA SER A 41 -9.90 -1.28 -6.45
C SER A 41 -9.81 -2.73 -6.92
N ASN A 42 -9.13 -2.97 -8.04
CA ASN A 42 -8.77 -4.33 -8.47
C ASN A 42 -7.53 -4.81 -7.68
N THR A 43 -7.71 -5.83 -6.84
CA THR A 43 -6.67 -6.39 -5.96
C THR A 43 -6.00 -7.65 -6.47
N SER A 44 -6.45 -8.21 -7.60
CA SER A 44 -6.00 -9.52 -8.15
C SER A 44 -4.48 -9.69 -8.22
N LYS A 45 -3.73 -8.60 -8.43
CA LYS A 45 -2.26 -8.64 -8.53
C LYS A 45 -1.54 -8.80 -7.19
N ILE A 46 -2.19 -8.48 -6.07
CA ILE A 46 -1.54 -8.35 -4.75
C ILE A 46 -2.25 -9.12 -3.63
N GLU A 47 -3.50 -9.54 -3.83
CA GLU A 47 -4.34 -10.15 -2.77
C GLU A 47 -3.81 -11.50 -2.27
N SER A 48 -3.09 -12.26 -3.10
CA SER A 48 -2.43 -13.50 -2.68
C SER A 48 -1.07 -13.25 -2.01
N LEU A 49 -0.57 -12.01 -2.01
CA LEU A 49 0.80 -11.66 -1.62
C LEU A 49 0.86 -10.84 -0.33
N CYS A 50 -0.25 -10.20 0.07
CA CYS A 50 -0.32 -9.35 1.24
C CYS A 50 -1.75 -9.33 1.81
N LYS A 51 -1.90 -8.84 3.05
CA LYS A 51 -3.22 -8.67 3.65
C LYS A 51 -3.95 -7.49 3.00
N ILE A 52 -5.21 -7.66 2.63
CA ILE A 52 -6.04 -6.59 2.09
C ILE A 52 -6.93 -6.02 3.18
N TYR A 53 -6.96 -4.69 3.30
CA TYR A 53 -7.93 -3.96 4.10
C TYR A 53 -8.67 -2.96 3.20
N TYR A 54 -9.99 -3.06 3.15
CA TYR A 54 -10.82 -2.15 2.38
C TYR A 54 -11.16 -0.90 3.22
N TYR A 55 -10.68 0.25 2.76
CA TYR A 55 -11.04 1.55 3.32
C TYR A 55 -12.53 1.83 3.07
N GLU A 56 -13.24 2.19 4.13
CA GLU A 56 -14.65 2.61 4.08
C GLU A 56 -14.83 4.06 4.52
N SER A 57 -14.20 4.43 5.64
CA SER A 57 -14.28 5.74 6.27
C SER A 57 -13.06 6.02 7.16
N VAL A 58 -12.93 7.25 7.65
CA VAL A 58 -11.92 7.60 8.65
C VAL A 58 -12.11 6.76 9.93
N ASP A 59 -13.34 6.55 10.38
CA ASP A 59 -13.61 5.72 11.56
C ASP A 59 -13.16 4.27 11.36
N SER A 60 -13.36 3.69 10.17
CA SER A 60 -12.85 2.35 9.86
C SER A 60 -11.31 2.27 9.97
N LEU A 61 -10.63 3.32 9.50
CA LEU A 61 -9.18 3.42 9.60
C LEU A 61 -8.72 3.57 11.06
N LEU A 62 -9.40 4.37 11.87
CA LEU A 62 -9.13 4.48 13.30
C LEU A 62 -9.30 3.14 14.01
N GLN A 63 -10.37 2.40 13.71
CA GLN A 63 -10.58 1.05 14.25
C GLN A 63 -9.49 0.07 13.82
N LEU A 64 -8.96 0.20 12.59
CA LEU A 64 -7.83 -0.60 12.14
C LEU A 64 -6.59 -0.33 13.00
N PHE A 65 -6.25 0.94 13.24
CA PHE A 65 -5.10 1.30 14.08
C PHE A 65 -5.29 0.94 15.57
N GLN A 66 -6.52 0.82 16.05
CA GLN A 66 -6.80 0.31 17.40
C GLN A 66 -6.64 -1.21 17.49
N LYS A 67 -6.96 -1.95 16.42
CA LYS A 67 -6.90 -3.42 16.38
C LYS A 67 -5.52 -3.94 16.01
N GLU A 68 -4.74 -3.17 15.27
CA GLU A 68 -3.44 -3.58 14.75
C GLU A 68 -2.38 -2.51 14.90
N TYR A 69 -1.20 -2.97 15.33
CA TYR A 69 0.01 -2.17 15.32
C TYR A 69 0.69 -2.23 13.95
N PHE A 70 1.24 -1.09 13.52
CA PHE A 70 2.11 -0.95 12.36
C PHE A 70 3.37 -0.22 12.78
N ASP A 71 4.52 -0.73 12.35
CA ASP A 71 5.82 -0.08 12.55
C ASP A 71 5.98 1.16 11.64
N GLY A 72 5.25 1.21 10.54
CA GLY A 72 5.28 2.36 9.63
C GLY A 72 4.15 2.38 8.61
N VAL A 73 3.97 3.54 7.99
CA VAL A 73 3.03 3.78 6.90
C VAL A 73 3.79 4.20 5.66
N VAL A 74 3.51 3.52 4.53
CA VAL A 74 4.01 3.91 3.20
C VAL A 74 2.82 4.44 2.41
N HIS A 75 2.84 5.74 2.10
CA HIS A 75 1.71 6.41 1.46
C HIS A 75 1.96 6.65 -0.04
N LEU A 76 1.41 5.79 -0.91
CA LEU A 76 1.53 5.91 -2.38
C LEU A 76 0.19 6.23 -3.06
N ALA A 77 -0.90 6.33 -2.30
CA ALA A 77 -2.19 6.73 -2.86
C ALA A 77 -2.09 8.18 -3.36
N THR A 78 -2.41 8.39 -4.63
CA THR A 78 -2.48 9.72 -5.24
C THR A 78 -3.55 9.76 -6.31
N THR A 79 -4.11 10.93 -6.55
CA THR A 79 -4.97 11.20 -7.71
C THR A 79 -4.13 11.91 -8.75
N TYR A 80 -3.83 11.23 -9.86
CA TYR A 80 -3.10 11.83 -10.98
C TYR A 80 -4.05 12.07 -12.14
N SER A 81 -4.10 13.31 -12.64
CA SER A 81 -4.87 13.69 -13.83
C SER A 81 -3.92 13.95 -14.99
N ILE A 82 -4.05 13.16 -16.05
CA ILE A 82 -3.23 13.23 -17.29
C ILE A 82 -3.44 14.56 -18.05
N SER A 83 -4.42 15.39 -17.69
CA SER A 83 -4.67 16.68 -18.36
C SER A 83 -3.52 17.70 -18.24
N GLN A 84 -2.50 17.43 -17.43
CA GLN A 84 -1.26 18.24 -17.35
C GLN A 84 -0.05 17.59 -18.08
N ALA A 85 -0.26 16.48 -18.80
CA ALA A 85 0.82 15.66 -19.35
C ALA A 85 1.58 16.26 -20.56
N PRO A 86 0.99 17.03 -21.51
CA PRO A 86 1.76 17.46 -22.69
C PRO A 86 2.86 18.48 -22.36
N GLN A 87 2.74 19.23 -21.26
CA GLN A 87 3.74 20.23 -20.87
C GLN A 87 4.91 19.62 -20.09
N ASN A 88 4.69 18.51 -19.37
CA ASN A 88 5.68 17.90 -18.49
C ASN A 88 6.50 16.76 -19.14
N LEU A 89 6.11 16.29 -20.32
CA LEU A 89 6.82 15.24 -21.07
C LEU A 89 7.80 15.78 -22.13
N LYS A 90 7.95 17.11 -22.26
CA LYS A 90 8.81 17.69 -23.31
C LYS A 90 10.31 17.44 -23.11
N ASN A 91 10.72 16.93 -21.95
CA ASN A 91 12.12 16.70 -21.59
C ASN A 91 12.41 15.25 -21.12
N LEU A 92 11.59 14.28 -21.55
CA LEU A 92 11.87 12.85 -21.40
C LEU A 92 12.20 12.23 -22.76
#